data_AF-A0A6S6ZHE8-F1
#
_entry.id   AF-A0A6S6ZHE8-F1
#
_cell.length_a   1.000
_cell.length_b   1.000
_cell.length_c   1.000
_cell.angle_alpha   90.00
_cell.angle_beta   90.00
_cell.angle_gamma   90.00
#
_symmetry.space_group_name_H-M   'P 1'
#
loop_
_entity.id
_entity.type
_entity.pdbx_description
1 polymer ?
#
loop_
_entity_poly.entity_id
_entity_poly.type
_entity_poly.pdbx_seq_one_letter_code
_entity_poly.pdbx_strand_id
1 'polypeptide(L)'
;MSAWLERFKGVLLLIGFAAAALVSVFYRGRATGRQAERQERSDQINEQWAKARQEVRNVELETAQMDDGAIADELKRDWVRGTGKSGR
;
A
#
# COMPACT_ATOMS: atom_id res chain seq x y z
N MET A 1 52.49 -0.58 -34.56
CA MET A 1 52.07 0.49 -33.61
C MET A 1 50.54 0.64 -33.48
N SER A 2 49.73 0.19 -34.44
CA SER A 2 48.25 0.31 -34.43
C SER A 2 47.52 -0.66 -33.49
N ALA A 3 48.02 -1.90 -33.32
CA ALA A 3 47.36 -2.94 -32.52
C ALA A 3 47.19 -2.58 -31.02
N TRP A 4 48.08 -1.74 -30.48
CA TRP A 4 48.00 -1.29 -29.09
C TRP A 4 46.89 -0.23 -28.89
N LEU A 5 46.69 0.64 -29.88
CA LEU A 5 45.59 1.62 -29.91
C LEU A 5 44.22 0.94 -30.05
N GLU A 6 44.12 -0.12 -30.85
CA GLU A 6 42.89 -0.90 -30.99
C GLU A 6 42.50 -1.63 -29.70
N ARG A 7 43.48 -2.19 -28.99
CA ARG A 7 43.27 -2.79 -27.66
C ARG A 7 42.78 -1.77 -26.64
N PHE A 8 43.35 -0.56 -26.64
CA PHE A 8 42.90 0.52 -25.76
C PHE A 8 41.46 0.96 -26.05
N LYS A 9 41.08 1.04 -27.33
CA LYS A 9 39.69 1.33 -27.73
C LYS A 9 38.73 0.23 -27.28
N GLY A 10 39.11 -1.04 -27.42
CA GLY A 10 38.31 -2.18 -26.97
C GLY A 10 38.11 -2.19 -25.45
N VAL A 11 39.15 -1.88 -24.68
CA VAL A 11 39.07 -1.77 -23.22
C VAL A 11 38.16 -0.60 -22.79
N LEU A 12 38.28 0.56 -23.44
CA LEU A 12 37.40 1.70 -23.17
C LEU A 12 35.93 1.40 -23.47
N LEU A 13 35.64 0.68 -24.55
CA LEU A 13 34.28 0.24 -24.87
C LEU A 13 33.72 -0.70 -23.81
N LEU A 14 34.50 -1.68 -23.35
CA LEU A 14 34.08 -2.60 -22.29
C LEU A 14 33.81 -1.87 -20.97
N ILE A 15 34.67 -0.92 -20.61
CA ILE A 15 34.48 -0.09 -19.40
C ILE A 15 33.20 0.75 -19.54
N GLY A 16 32.97 1.37 -20.70
CA GLY A 16 31.75 2.14 -20.96
C GLY A 16 30.49 1.28 -20.86
N PHE A 17 30.53 0.06 -21.41
CA PHE A 17 29.40 -0.86 -21.36
C PHE A 17 29.12 -1.34 -19.94
N ALA A 18 30.16 -1.67 -19.17
CA ALA A 18 30.04 -2.06 -17.77
C ALA A 18 29.46 -0.92 -16.92
N ALA A 19 29.92 0.31 -17.12
CA ALA A 19 29.39 1.48 -16.42
C ALA A 19 27.92 1.73 -16.77
N ALA A 20 27.54 1.64 -18.04
CA ALA A 20 26.15 1.77 -18.47
C ALA A 20 25.24 0.70 -17.85
N ALA A 21 25.70 -0.55 -17.77
CA ALA A 21 24.98 -1.63 -17.11
C ALA A 21 24.75 -1.33 -15.62
N LEU A 22 25.78 -0.87 -14.90
CA LEU A 22 25.66 -0.50 -13.49
C LEU A 22 24.68 0.65 -13.26
N VAL A 23 24.75 1.70 -14.09
CA VAL A 23 23.82 2.83 -14.03
C VAL A 23 22.39 2.38 -14.29
N SER A 24 22.15 1.52 -15.29
CA SER A 24 20.81 1.04 -15.60
C SER A 24 20.21 0.19 -14.47
N VAL A 25 21.00 -0.68 -13.83
CA VAL A 25 20.55 -1.46 -12.66
C VAL A 25 20.28 -0.55 -11.46
N PHE A 26 21.14 0.44 -11.21
CA PHE A 26 20.94 1.40 -10.11
C PHE A 26 19.65 2.21 -10.27
N TYR A 27 19.41 2.75 -11.47
CA TYR A 27 18.18 3.48 -11.76
C TYR A 27 16.94 2.59 -11.74
N ARG A 28 17.05 1.35 -12.26
CA ARG A 28 15.96 0.38 -12.21
C ARG A 28 15.61 0.04 -10.76
N GLY A 29 16.58 -0.32 -9.92
CA GLY A 29 16.36 -0.61 -8.50
C GLY A 29 15.75 0.56 -7.73
N ARG A 30 16.20 1.80 -8.00
CA ARG A 30 15.62 3.02 -7.39
C ARG A 30 14.20 3.33 -7.89
N ALA A 31 13.87 2.95 -9.12
CA ALA A 31 12.52 3.08 -9.65
C ALA A 31 11.58 2.03 -9.05
N THR A 32 12.03 0.78 -8.89
CA THR A 32 11.22 -0.32 -8.34
C THR A 32 10.88 -0.09 -6.86
N GLY A 33 11.81 0.42 -6.04
CA GLY A 33 11.56 0.66 -4.62
C GLY A 33 10.42 1.66 -4.35
N ARG A 34 10.33 2.73 -5.17
CA ARG A 34 9.25 3.73 -5.04
C ARG A 34 7.90 3.24 -5.56
N GLN A 35 7.88 2.27 -6.47
CA GLN A 35 6.63 1.66 -6.95
C GLN A 35 6.11 0.62 -5.95
N ALA A 36 7.00 -0.19 -5.36
CA ALA A 36 6.64 -1.17 -4.34
C ALA A 36 6.01 -0.51 -3.10
N GLU A 37 6.61 0.56 -2.56
CA GLU A 37 6.04 1.27 -1.41
C GLU A 37 4.66 1.90 -1.70
N ARG A 38 4.41 2.32 -2.94
CA ARG A 38 3.11 2.90 -3.31
C ARG A 38 2.03 1.83 -3.46
N GLN A 39 2.41 0.65 -3.94
CA GLN A 39 1.50 -0.49 -4.09
C GLN A 39 1.12 -1.06 -2.72
N GLU A 40 2.09 -1.22 -1.81
CA GLU A 40 1.81 -1.65 -0.43
C GLU A 40 0.91 -0.66 0.32
N ARG A 41 1.06 0.66 0.09
CA ARG A 41 0.13 1.65 0.67
C ARG A 41 -1.24 1.61 0.02
N SER A 42 -1.35 1.43 -1.30
CA SER A 42 -2.67 1.33 -1.94
C SER A 42 -3.43 0.09 -1.49
N ASP A 43 -2.73 -1.02 -1.29
CA ASP A 43 -3.34 -2.28 -0.85
C ASP A 43 -3.82 -2.17 0.59
N GLN A 44 -3.05 -1.56 1.49
CA GLN A 44 -3.49 -1.25 2.86
C GLN A 44 -4.69 -0.31 2.90
N ILE A 45 -4.69 0.74 2.06
CA ILE A 45 -5.83 1.66 1.96
C ILE A 45 -7.06 0.90 1.47
N ASN A 46 -6.92 0.08 0.42
CA ASN A 46 -8.04 -0.68 -0.13
C ASN A 46 -8.59 -1.70 0.89
N GLU A 47 -7.74 -2.34 1.68
CA GLU A 47 -8.15 -3.23 2.77
C GLU A 47 -8.93 -2.47 3.86
N GLN A 48 -8.48 -1.26 4.23
CA GLN A 48 -9.21 -0.40 5.17
C GLN A 48 -10.58 0.02 4.62
N TRP A 49 -10.67 0.38 3.32
CA TRP A 49 -11.94 0.68 2.67
C TRP A 49 -12.88 -0.52 2.62
N ALA A 50 -12.34 -1.72 2.39
CA ALA A 50 -13.13 -2.95 2.39
C ALA A 50 -13.72 -3.24 3.78
N LYS A 51 -12.91 -3.10 4.83
CA LYS A 51 -13.37 -3.25 6.23
C LYS A 51 -14.42 -2.20 6.59
N ALA A 52 -14.22 -0.94 6.23
CA ALA A 52 -15.18 0.13 6.48
C ALA A 52 -16.53 -0.13 5.78
N ARG A 53 -16.53 -0.62 4.53
CA ARG A 53 -17.76 -0.98 3.82
C ARG A 53 -18.48 -2.17 4.47
N GLN A 54 -17.73 -3.14 4.98
CA GLN A 54 -18.30 -4.27 5.69
C GLN A 54 -18.95 -3.82 7.00
N GLU A 55 -18.29 -2.95 7.75
CA GLU A 55 -18.82 -2.41 9.00
C GLU A 55 -20.13 -1.65 8.78
N VAL A 56 -20.17 -0.76 7.77
CA VAL A 56 -21.40 -0.04 7.40
C VAL A 56 -22.53 -1.01 7.07
N ARG A 57 -22.26 -2.06 6.27
CA ARG A 57 -23.28 -3.07 5.94
C ARG A 57 -23.75 -3.86 7.15
N ASN A 58 -22.85 -4.20 8.06
CA ASN A 58 -23.20 -4.91 9.29
C ASN A 58 -24.13 -4.05 10.14
N VAL A 59 -23.80 -2.76 10.35
CA VAL A 59 -24.64 -1.82 11.10
C VAL A 59 -25.99 -1.62 10.42
N GLU A 60 -26.03 -1.49 9.09
CA GLU A 60 -27.29 -1.37 8.34
C GLU A 60 -28.16 -2.62 8.51
N LEU A 61 -27.57 -3.82 8.40
CA LEU A 61 -28.28 -5.09 8.57
C LEU A 61 -28.76 -5.32 10.01
N GLU A 62 -27.96 -4.92 11.00
CA GLU A 62 -28.31 -5.00 12.42
C GLU A 62 -29.45 -4.04 12.74
N THR A 63 -29.35 -2.78 12.30
CA THR A 63 -30.39 -1.77 12.48
C THR A 63 -31.69 -2.19 11.79
N ALA A 64 -31.62 -2.74 10.57
CA ALA A 64 -32.79 -3.20 9.84
C ALA A 64 -33.48 -4.43 10.47
N GLN A 65 -32.77 -5.20 11.29
CA GLN A 65 -33.33 -6.34 12.04
C GLN A 65 -33.89 -5.94 13.41
N MET A 66 -33.47 -4.80 13.94
CA MET A 66 -33.98 -4.28 15.20
C MET A 66 -35.30 -3.55 15.02
N ASP A 67 -36.19 -3.71 15.99
CA ASP A 67 -37.41 -2.90 16.10
C ASP A 67 -37.06 -1.47 16.53
N ASP A 68 -37.86 -0.48 16.10
CA ASP A 68 -37.63 0.94 16.40
C ASP A 68 -37.53 1.21 17.92
N GLY A 69 -38.27 0.45 18.74
CA GLY A 69 -38.17 0.54 20.20
C GLY A 69 -36.85 0.02 20.75
N ALA A 70 -36.30 -1.05 20.15
CA ALA A 70 -35.01 -1.61 20.53
C ALA A 70 -33.85 -0.67 20.17
N ILE A 71 -33.93 0.01 19.01
CA ILE A 71 -32.97 1.03 18.58
C ILE A 71 -32.95 2.20 19.58
N ALA A 72 -34.13 2.69 19.98
CA ALA A 72 -34.25 3.80 20.94
C ALA A 72 -33.70 3.45 22.32
N ASP A 73 -33.94 2.22 22.81
CA ASP A 73 -33.43 1.76 24.10
C ASP A 73 -31.90 1.57 24.10
N GLU A 74 -31.32 1.12 22.98
CA GLU A 74 -29.87 1.03 22.80
C GLU A 74 -29.20 2.41 22.77
N LEU A 75 -29.71 3.33 21.95
CA LEU A 75 -29.22 4.71 21.89
C LEU A 75 -29.29 5.40 23.25
N LYS A 76 -30.40 5.21 23.97
CA LYS A 76 -30.58 5.76 25.32
C LYS A 76 -29.59 5.16 26.31
N ARG A 77 -29.36 3.85 26.25
CA ARG A 77 -28.40 3.14 27.11
C ARG A 77 -26.97 3.61 26.88
N ASP A 78 -26.56 3.73 25.62
CA ASP A 78 -25.20 4.13 25.23
C ASP A 78 -24.95 5.61 25.47
N TRP A 79 -25.97 6.46 25.30
CA TRP A 79 -25.92 7.86 25.71
C TRP A 79 -25.72 7.99 27.23
N VAL A 80 -26.50 7.24 28.03
CA VAL A 80 -26.47 7.34 29.50
C VAL A 80 -25.20 6.75 30.09
N ARG A 81 -24.66 5.67 29.51
CA ARG A 81 -23.45 4.99 29.99
C ARG A 81 -22.16 5.50 29.34
N GLY A 82 -22.28 6.41 28.36
CA GLY A 82 -21.21 6.77 27.45
C GLY A 82 -20.84 5.62 26.51
N THR A 83 -20.10 5.91 25.44
CA THR A 83 -19.54 4.93 24.49
C THR A 83 -18.44 4.05 25.12
N GLY A 84 -18.62 3.66 26.37
CA GLY A 84 -17.72 2.84 27.16
C GLY A 84 -17.86 1.38 26.77
N LYS A 85 -17.07 0.97 25.77
CA LYS A 85 -16.50 -0.38 25.68
C LYS A 85 -17.52 -1.51 25.44
N SER A 86 -18.11 -1.55 24.24
CA SER A 86 -18.39 -2.83 23.58
C SER A 86 -17.11 -3.24 22.83
N GLY A 87 -16.14 -3.74 23.59
CA GLY A 87 -14.93 -4.36 23.06
C GLY A 87 -14.98 -5.83 23.40
N ARG A 88 -15.50 -6.64 22.48
CA ARG A 88 -15.26 -8.08 22.45
C ARG A 88 -15.28 -8.60 21.03
#